data_AF-K0RHI5-F1
#
_entry.id   AF-K0RHI5-F1
#
_cell.length_a   1.000
_cell.length_b   1.000
_cell.length_c   1.000
_cell.angle_alpha   90.00
_cell.angle_beta   90.00
_cell.angle_gamma   90.00
#
_symmetry.space_group_name_H-M   'P 1'
#
loop_
_entity.id
_entity.type
_entity.pdbx_description
1 polymer ?
#
loop_
_entity_poly.entity_id
_entity_poly.type
_entity_poly.pdbx_seq_one_letter_code
_entity_poly.pdbx_strand_id
1 'polypeptide(L)'
;IEPTWEDPNNAKGGKWIVRLKKGLASRYWEEILLALLGEQFTGIPHDEICGAVVSCRYNEDILSVWNRSATNRDITDRVRESIKRILRLPREAHLEYKYHQMSLVDKSSFRNTEVWRPKSAGERDNSRGRDQGERRASNARRAEAPKRSGSWGERPRASNSDRAWR
;
A
#
# COMPACT_ATOMS: atom_id res chain seq x y z
N ILE A 1 -15.47 -13.16 1.24
CA ILE A 1 -14.35 -12.22 1.49
C ILE A 1 -14.52 -11.76 2.91
N GLU A 2 -13.61 -12.14 3.79
CA GLU A 2 -13.63 -11.58 5.15
C GLU A 2 -13.15 -10.12 5.07
N PRO A 3 -13.71 -9.19 5.88
CA PRO A 3 -13.26 -7.80 5.90
C PRO A 3 -11.94 -7.64 6.67
N THR A 4 -11.07 -8.64 6.56
CA THR A 4 -9.76 -8.72 7.17
C THR A 4 -8.69 -8.58 6.08
N TRP A 5 -7.59 -7.95 6.42
CA TRP A 5 -6.46 -7.77 5.51
C TRP A 5 -5.68 -9.09 5.29
N GLU A 6 -5.93 -10.10 6.13
CA GLU A 6 -5.37 -11.46 6.06
C GLU A 6 -6.01 -12.29 4.94
N ASP A 7 -7.23 -11.92 4.50
CA ASP A 7 -7.84 -12.51 3.32
C ASP A 7 -6.88 -12.30 2.12
N PRO A 8 -6.47 -13.37 1.41
CA PRO A 8 -5.56 -13.27 0.27
C PRO A 8 -6.02 -12.27 -0.80
N ASN A 9 -7.34 -12.04 -0.89
CA ASN A 9 -7.95 -11.09 -1.80
C ASN A 9 -7.78 -9.62 -1.35
N ASN A 10 -7.49 -9.36 -0.06
CA ASN A 10 -7.27 -8.03 0.49
C ASN A 10 -5.76 -7.71 0.66
N ALA A 11 -4.90 -8.71 0.76
CA ALA A 11 -3.48 -8.55 1.11
C ALA A 11 -2.68 -7.68 0.12
N LYS A 12 -3.01 -7.72 -1.18
CA LYS A 12 -2.40 -6.89 -2.24
C LYS A 12 -3.25 -5.66 -2.62
N GLY A 13 -4.31 -5.46 -1.85
CA GLY A 13 -5.29 -4.42 -2.06
C GLY A 13 -4.95 -3.12 -1.34
N GLY A 14 -5.92 -2.23 -1.38
CA GLY A 14 -5.88 -0.96 -0.70
C GLY A 14 -7.27 -0.44 -0.44
N LYS A 15 -7.31 0.77 0.10
CA LYS A 15 -8.55 1.43 0.45
C LYS A 15 -8.55 2.88 0.02
N TRP A 16 -9.65 3.28 -0.59
CA TRP A 16 -10.05 4.67 -0.72
C TRP A 16 -10.63 5.16 0.60
N ILE A 17 -10.23 6.35 1.01
CA ILE A 17 -10.62 6.97 2.28
C ILE A 17 -11.31 8.30 1.97
N VAL A 18 -12.53 8.44 2.47
CA VAL A 18 -13.32 9.67 2.43
C VAL A 18 -13.53 10.13 3.87
N ARG A 19 -12.99 11.31 4.19
CA ARG A 19 -13.17 11.94 5.50
C ARG A 19 -14.44 12.78 5.46
N LEU A 20 -15.35 12.51 6.38
CA LEU A 20 -16.69 13.08 6.43
C LEU A 20 -16.86 13.94 7.67
N LYS A 21 -17.51 15.10 7.49
CA LYS A 21 -18.05 15.85 8.63
C LYS A 21 -19.16 15.02 9.30
N LYS A 22 -19.33 15.23 10.59
CA LYS A 22 -20.39 14.60 11.38
C LYS A 22 -21.77 14.82 10.77
N GLY A 23 -22.62 13.80 10.89
CA GLY A 23 -23.99 13.79 10.37
C GLY A 23 -24.12 13.34 8.90
N LEU A 24 -23.01 13.16 8.17
CA LEU A 24 -23.04 12.68 6.78
C LEU A 24 -22.85 11.17 6.64
N ALA A 25 -22.29 10.51 7.66
CA ALA A 25 -21.88 9.11 7.60
C ALA A 25 -23.03 8.17 7.23
N SER A 26 -24.19 8.28 7.88
CA SER A 26 -25.32 7.38 7.64
C SER A 26 -25.78 7.40 6.18
N ARG A 27 -25.93 8.61 5.60
CA ARG A 27 -26.36 8.77 4.21
C ARG A 27 -25.34 8.17 3.23
N TYR A 28 -24.06 8.51 3.38
CA TYR A 28 -23.05 8.03 2.45
C TYR A 28 -22.73 6.54 2.64
N TRP A 29 -22.89 6.02 3.85
CA TRP A 29 -22.81 4.60 4.10
C TRP A 29 -23.92 3.83 3.36
N GLU A 30 -25.16 4.31 3.46
CA GLU A 30 -26.31 3.73 2.75
C GLU A 30 -26.10 3.76 1.22
N GLU A 31 -25.70 4.90 0.65
CA GLU A 31 -25.44 5.03 -0.79
C GLU A 31 -24.35 4.05 -1.27
N ILE A 32 -23.27 3.85 -0.50
CA ILE A 32 -22.26 2.85 -0.85
C ILE A 32 -22.81 1.43 -0.74
N LEU A 33 -23.55 1.10 0.31
CA LEU A 33 -24.11 -0.24 0.47
C LEU A 33 -25.07 -0.59 -0.67
N LEU A 34 -25.97 0.34 -1.03
CA LEU A 34 -26.87 0.17 -2.16
C LEU A 34 -26.11 0.05 -3.49
N ALA A 35 -25.05 0.83 -3.68
CA ALA A 35 -24.22 0.74 -4.86
C ALA A 35 -23.44 -0.58 -4.97
N LEU A 36 -23.00 -1.15 -3.85
CA LEU A 36 -22.36 -2.46 -3.81
C LEU A 36 -23.35 -3.57 -4.15
N LEU A 37 -24.53 -3.56 -3.53
CA LEU A 37 -25.58 -4.56 -3.78
C LEU A 37 -26.18 -4.46 -5.18
N GLY A 38 -26.29 -3.25 -5.71
CA GLY A 38 -26.80 -2.97 -7.05
C GLY A 38 -25.74 -3.02 -8.14
N GLU A 39 -24.53 -3.51 -7.85
CA GLU A 39 -23.41 -3.66 -8.80
C GLU A 39 -23.08 -2.37 -9.57
N GLN A 40 -23.19 -1.22 -8.92
CA GLN A 40 -23.08 0.10 -9.55
C GLN A 40 -21.64 0.56 -9.81
N PHE A 41 -20.64 -0.26 -9.49
CA PHE A 41 -19.23 -0.02 -9.80
C PHE A 41 -18.92 -0.42 -11.26
N THR A 42 -19.59 0.26 -12.21
CA THR A 42 -19.54 -0.06 -13.65
C THR A 42 -18.16 0.16 -14.27
N GLY A 43 -17.73 -0.73 -15.17
CA GLY A 43 -16.44 -0.63 -15.86
C GLY A 43 -15.23 -1.05 -15.02
N ILE A 44 -15.50 -1.74 -13.91
CA ILE A 44 -14.54 -2.32 -12.97
C ILE A 44 -14.84 -3.84 -12.91
N PRO A 45 -13.84 -4.73 -12.78
CA PRO A 45 -14.09 -6.16 -12.59
C PRO A 45 -14.97 -6.44 -11.37
N HIS A 46 -15.86 -7.43 -11.48
CA HIS A 46 -16.89 -7.71 -10.46
C HIS A 46 -16.30 -8.11 -9.10
N ASP A 47 -15.13 -8.74 -9.09
CA ASP A 47 -14.43 -9.22 -7.90
C ASP A 47 -13.38 -8.24 -7.35
N GLU A 48 -13.28 -7.05 -7.96
CA GLU A 48 -12.30 -6.04 -7.58
C GLU A 48 -12.68 -5.31 -6.29
N ILE A 49 -13.97 -5.06 -6.06
CA ILE A 49 -14.43 -4.41 -4.82
C ILE A 49 -14.58 -5.47 -3.73
N CYS A 50 -13.79 -5.35 -2.68
CA CYS A 50 -13.80 -6.30 -1.57
C CYS A 50 -14.86 -5.96 -0.52
N GLY A 51 -15.17 -4.68 -0.36
CA GLY A 51 -16.17 -4.21 0.59
C GLY A 51 -16.00 -2.74 0.97
N ALA A 52 -16.77 -2.32 1.97
CA ALA A 52 -16.69 -0.98 2.53
C ALA A 52 -16.74 -1.02 4.06
N VAL A 53 -16.16 0.00 4.70
CA VAL A 53 -16.10 0.15 6.15
C VAL A 53 -16.41 1.60 6.49
N VAL A 54 -17.30 1.81 7.46
CA VAL A 54 -17.48 3.11 8.11
C VAL A 54 -16.88 3.07 9.50
N SER A 55 -16.08 4.08 9.82
CA SER A 55 -15.38 4.22 11.09
C SER A 55 -15.82 5.53 11.75
N CYS A 56 -16.70 5.43 12.74
CA CYS A 56 -17.14 6.57 13.52
C CYS A 56 -16.01 7.02 14.47
N ARG A 57 -15.64 8.31 14.44
CA ARG A 57 -14.64 8.91 15.35
C ARG A 57 -15.25 10.06 16.14
N TYR A 58 -14.47 10.76 16.95
CA TYR A 58 -15.01 11.88 17.73
C TYR A 58 -15.28 13.12 16.84
N ASN A 59 -14.29 13.56 16.06
CA ASN A 59 -14.36 14.80 15.28
C ASN A 59 -14.91 14.65 13.85
N GLU A 60 -14.80 13.45 13.29
CA GLU A 60 -15.15 13.15 11.90
C GLU A 60 -15.63 11.70 11.80
N ASP A 61 -16.16 11.33 10.65
CA ASP A 61 -16.41 9.93 10.29
C ASP A 61 -15.56 9.58 9.08
N ILE A 62 -15.11 8.34 9.01
CA ILE A 62 -14.24 7.89 7.91
C ILE A 62 -14.96 6.77 7.17
N LEU A 63 -15.28 7.01 5.91
CA LEU A 63 -15.80 6.00 4.99
C LEU A 63 -14.65 5.45 4.17
N SER A 64 -14.54 4.13 4.08
CA SER A 64 -13.50 3.45 3.32
C SER A 64 -14.11 2.43 2.35
N VAL A 65 -13.61 2.37 1.12
CA VAL A 65 -13.96 1.35 0.13
C VAL A 65 -12.68 0.60 -0.23
N TRP A 66 -12.72 -0.73 -0.12
CA TRP A 66 -11.56 -1.61 -0.27
C TRP A 66 -11.60 -2.28 -1.63
N ASN A 67 -10.44 -2.33 -2.29
CA ASN A 67 -10.29 -3.04 -3.56
C ASN A 67 -9.09 -3.98 -3.54
N ARG A 68 -9.18 -5.02 -4.37
CA ARG A 68 -8.24 -6.15 -4.45
C ARG A 68 -6.86 -5.77 -5.00
N SER A 69 -6.82 -4.86 -5.97
CA SER A 69 -5.65 -4.63 -6.82
C SER A 69 -5.11 -3.20 -6.66
N ALA A 70 -4.30 -2.95 -5.62
CA ALA A 70 -3.78 -1.60 -5.38
C ALA A 70 -2.73 -1.11 -6.38
N THR A 71 -2.03 -2.03 -7.06
CA THR A 71 -1.00 -1.70 -8.04
C THR A 71 -1.58 -1.35 -9.42
N ASN A 72 -2.82 -1.74 -9.70
CA ASN A 72 -3.47 -1.40 -10.96
C ASN A 72 -4.08 0.01 -10.85
N ARG A 73 -3.32 0.99 -11.33
CA ARG A 73 -3.68 2.41 -11.22
C ARG A 73 -4.94 2.75 -12.01
N ASP A 74 -5.13 2.18 -13.18
CA ASP A 74 -6.31 2.45 -14.02
C ASP A 74 -7.59 1.96 -13.33
N ILE A 75 -7.54 0.78 -12.71
CA ILE A 75 -8.65 0.25 -11.89
C ILE A 75 -8.86 1.11 -10.65
N THR A 76 -7.79 1.45 -9.93
CA THR A 76 -7.85 2.28 -8.72
C THR A 76 -8.47 3.65 -9.02
N ASP A 77 -8.11 4.27 -10.15
CA ASP A 77 -8.70 5.51 -10.66
C ASP A 77 -10.20 5.33 -10.97
N ARG A 78 -10.61 4.24 -11.64
CA ARG A 78 -12.04 3.98 -11.91
C ARG A 78 -12.86 3.77 -10.65
N VAL A 79 -12.28 3.10 -9.63
CA VAL A 79 -12.92 2.94 -8.31
C VAL A 79 -13.15 4.32 -7.69
N ARG A 80 -12.14 5.21 -7.72
CA ARG A 80 -12.26 6.59 -7.23
C ARG A 80 -13.40 7.35 -7.88
N GLU A 81 -13.45 7.32 -9.22
CA GLU A 81 -14.47 8.06 -9.97
C GLU A 81 -15.86 7.48 -9.74
N SER A 82 -15.97 6.16 -9.55
CA SER A 82 -17.22 5.52 -9.15
C SER A 82 -17.67 5.97 -7.77
N ILE A 83 -16.78 6.01 -6.77
CA ILE A 83 -17.10 6.52 -5.42
C ILE A 83 -17.57 7.97 -5.49
N LYS A 84 -16.86 8.84 -6.22
CA LYS A 84 -17.27 10.24 -6.41
C LYS A 84 -18.65 10.37 -7.04
N ARG A 85 -18.94 9.57 -8.07
CA ARG A 85 -20.24 9.55 -8.74
C ARG A 85 -21.36 9.07 -7.83
N ILE A 86 -21.18 7.94 -7.14
CA ILE A 86 -22.17 7.34 -6.23
C ILE A 86 -22.50 8.33 -5.10
N LEU A 87 -21.47 8.88 -4.47
CA LEU A 87 -21.61 9.82 -3.36
C LEU A 87 -21.94 11.25 -3.81
N ARG A 88 -22.03 11.50 -5.12
CA ARG A 88 -22.28 12.83 -5.73
C ARG A 88 -21.33 13.90 -5.18
N LEU A 89 -20.06 13.54 -4.99
CA LEU A 89 -19.06 14.46 -4.46
C LEU A 89 -18.68 15.51 -5.51
N PRO A 90 -18.30 16.74 -5.09
CA PRO A 90 -17.71 17.72 -5.98
C PRO A 90 -16.49 17.16 -6.73
N ARG A 91 -16.21 17.66 -7.93
CA ARG A 91 -15.08 17.18 -8.74
C ARG A 91 -13.75 17.38 -8.02
N GLU A 92 -13.66 18.45 -7.26
CA GLU A 92 -12.52 18.91 -6.47
C GLU A 92 -12.36 18.09 -5.17
N ALA A 93 -13.32 17.22 -4.83
CA ALA A 93 -13.21 16.38 -3.65
C ALA A 93 -11.94 15.51 -3.73
N HIS A 94 -11.09 15.69 -2.73
CA HIS A 94 -9.88 14.89 -2.57
C HIS A 94 -10.23 13.61 -1.82
N LEU A 95 -9.80 12.48 -2.38
CA LEU A 95 -9.87 11.19 -1.73
C LEU A 95 -8.44 10.75 -1.48
N GLU A 96 -8.23 10.09 -0.36
CA GLU A 96 -6.95 9.54 0.03
C GLU A 96 -6.92 8.04 -0.33
N TYR A 97 -5.78 7.54 -0.78
CA TYR A 97 -5.61 6.11 -1.02
C TYR A 97 -4.48 5.57 -0.15
N LYS A 98 -4.68 4.38 0.44
CA LYS A 98 -3.64 3.71 1.23
C LYS A 98 -3.62 2.22 0.94
N TYR A 99 -2.42 1.70 0.68
CA TYR A 99 -2.17 0.28 0.54
C TYR A 99 -2.37 -0.43 1.89
N HIS A 100 -2.96 -1.63 1.87
CA HIS A 100 -3.15 -2.39 3.11
C HIS A 100 -1.82 -2.73 3.78
N GLN A 101 -0.81 -3.13 3.00
CA GLN A 101 0.53 -3.42 3.50
C GLN A 101 1.19 -2.23 4.22
N MET A 102 1.05 -1.02 3.68
CA MET A 102 1.57 0.19 4.33
C MET A 102 0.87 0.47 5.66
N SER A 103 -0.43 0.15 5.77
CA SER A 103 -1.16 0.32 7.02
C SER A 103 -0.67 -0.62 8.12
N LEU A 104 -0.17 -1.81 7.76
CA LEU A 104 0.40 -2.78 8.69
C LEU A 104 1.77 -2.32 9.21
N VAL A 105 2.64 -1.89 8.30
CA VAL A 105 3.98 -1.38 8.65
C VAL A 105 3.88 -0.15 9.56
N ASP A 106 2.98 0.77 9.21
CA ASP A 106 2.74 2.01 9.95
C ASP A 106 1.92 1.79 11.24
N LYS A 107 1.36 0.58 11.45
CA LYS A 107 0.37 0.28 12.50
C LYS A 107 -0.76 1.31 12.58
N SER A 108 -1.16 1.83 11.42
CA SER A 108 -2.08 2.96 11.31
C SER A 108 -2.91 2.85 10.05
N SER A 109 -4.23 2.91 10.23
CA SER A 109 -5.18 2.81 9.13
C SER A 109 -5.41 4.11 8.37
N PHE A 110 -5.23 5.26 9.01
CA PHE A 110 -5.72 6.56 8.50
C PHE A 110 -4.70 7.70 8.61
N ARG A 111 -3.50 7.45 9.13
CA ARG A 111 -2.38 8.42 9.11
C ARG A 111 -1.47 8.10 7.93
N ASN A 112 -0.62 9.05 7.55
CA ASN A 112 0.35 8.89 6.45
C ASN A 112 -0.32 8.41 5.15
N THR A 113 -1.52 8.94 4.88
CA THR A 113 -2.30 8.67 3.68
C THR A 113 -1.92 9.69 2.62
N GLU A 114 -1.86 9.25 1.36
CA GLU A 114 -1.55 10.15 0.25
C GLU A 114 -2.84 10.66 -0.38
N VAL A 115 -2.95 11.99 -0.49
CA VAL A 115 -4.00 12.61 -1.29
C VAL A 115 -3.79 12.22 -2.74
N TRP A 116 -4.76 11.51 -3.31
CA TRP A 116 -4.59 10.98 -4.65
C TRP A 116 -4.62 12.09 -5.71
N ARG A 117 -3.54 12.14 -6.49
CA ARG A 117 -3.39 13.08 -7.61
C ARG A 117 -3.67 12.34 -8.93
N PRO A 118 -4.67 12.79 -9.72
CA PRO A 118 -4.88 12.24 -11.06
C PRO A 118 -3.64 12.49 -11.92
N LYS A 119 -3.37 11.65 -12.94
CA LYS A 119 -2.27 11.96 -13.88
C LYS A 119 -2.56 13.29 -14.53
N SER A 120 -1.58 14.16 -14.55
CA SER A 120 -1.55 15.30 -15.46
C SER A 120 -1.71 14.74 -16.88
N ALA A 121 -2.60 15.30 -17.69
CA ALA A 121 -2.71 14.95 -19.10
C ALA A 121 -1.36 15.25 -19.79
N GLY A 122 -0.48 14.25 -19.91
CA GLY A 122 0.88 14.41 -20.46
C GLY A 122 1.97 13.53 -19.82
N GLU A 123 1.72 12.90 -18.66
CA GLU A 123 2.74 12.08 -17.98
C GLU A 123 2.82 10.67 -18.58
N ARG A 124 3.79 10.46 -19.48
CA ARG A 124 4.15 9.13 -20.02
C ARG A 124 4.84 8.31 -18.94
N ASP A 125 4.38 7.07 -18.77
CA ASP A 125 4.91 6.11 -17.81
C ASP A 125 6.37 5.73 -18.15
N ASN A 126 7.32 6.18 -17.32
CA ASN A 126 8.75 5.84 -17.46
C ASN A 126 9.17 4.75 -16.47
N SER A 127 8.31 3.75 -16.26
CA SER A 127 8.52 2.63 -15.33
C SER A 127 9.54 1.57 -15.82
N ARG A 128 10.17 1.74 -16.99
CA ARG A 128 11.15 0.77 -17.53
C ARG A 128 12.62 1.03 -17.17
N GLY A 129 12.93 2.03 -16.35
CA GLY A 129 14.32 2.48 -16.15
C GLY A 129 15.08 1.98 -14.92
N ARG A 130 14.43 1.38 -13.91
CA ARG A 130 15.06 1.25 -12.58
C ARG A 130 15.77 -0.08 -12.29
N ASP A 131 15.59 -1.10 -13.13
CA ASP A 131 16.07 -2.46 -12.82
C ASP A 131 17.51 -2.77 -13.32
N GLN A 132 18.14 -1.87 -14.08
CA GLN A 132 19.51 -2.09 -14.59
C GLN A 132 20.64 -1.55 -13.69
N GLY A 133 20.31 -0.77 -12.65
CA GLY A 133 21.30 -0.14 -11.77
C GLY A 133 21.96 -1.10 -10.76
N GLU A 134 21.24 -2.11 -10.28
CA GLU A 134 21.70 -2.96 -9.17
C GLU A 134 22.60 -4.12 -9.62
N ARG A 135 22.54 -4.53 -10.89
CA ARG A 135 23.38 -5.61 -11.42
C ARG A 135 24.84 -5.21 -11.67
N ARG A 136 25.18 -3.92 -11.67
CA ARG A 136 26.56 -3.45 -11.92
C ARG A 136 27.43 -3.38 -10.66
N ALA A 137 26.84 -3.29 -9.47
CA ALA A 137 27.59 -3.13 -8.22
C ALA A 137 28.23 -4.44 -7.70
N SER A 138 27.72 -5.61 -8.13
CA SER A 138 28.19 -6.91 -7.65
C SER A 138 29.44 -7.45 -8.39
N ASN A 139 29.77 -6.93 -9.57
CA ASN A 139 30.92 -7.41 -10.36
C ASN A 139 32.25 -6.66 -10.12
N ALA A 140 32.25 -5.59 -9.32
CA ALA A 140 33.45 -4.75 -9.12
C ALA A 140 34.36 -5.20 -7.95
N ARG A 141 34.06 -6.31 -7.26
CA ARG A 141 34.83 -6.77 -6.08
C ARG A 141 35.70 -8.00 -6.31
N ARG A 142 35.94 -8.41 -7.56
CA ARG A 142 36.76 -9.58 -7.87
C ARG A 142 37.88 -9.26 -8.87
N ALA A 143 38.86 -8.49 -8.41
CA ALA A 143 40.16 -8.36 -9.07
C ALA A 143 41.27 -8.18 -8.01
N GLU A 144 42.01 -9.28 -7.83
CA GLU A 144 43.45 -9.43 -7.53
C GLU A 144 44.11 -8.64 -6.38
N ALA A 145 44.60 -9.38 -5.38
CA ALA A 145 45.70 -8.97 -4.49
C ALA A 145 46.92 -9.88 -4.75
N PRO A 146 48.16 -9.36 -4.82
CA PRO A 146 49.33 -10.13 -5.22
C PRO A 146 49.91 -10.97 -4.08
N LYS A 147 50.50 -12.10 -4.48
CA LYS A 147 51.16 -13.12 -3.65
C LYS A 147 52.47 -12.58 -3.04
N ARG A 148 52.71 -12.84 -1.75
CA ARG A 148 54.07 -12.94 -1.19
C ARG A 148 54.21 -14.22 -0.35
N SER A 149 55.37 -14.83 -0.55
CA SER A 149 55.87 -16.11 -0.07
C SER A 149 56.31 -16.11 1.41
N GLY A 150 56.22 -17.27 2.05
CA GLY A 150 57.30 -17.74 2.94
C GLY A 150 56.95 -18.10 4.40
N SER A 151 56.85 -19.41 4.63
CA SER A 151 57.33 -20.21 5.79
C SER A 151 56.74 -20.10 7.21
N TRP A 152 56.05 -21.20 7.57
CA TRP A 152 56.03 -21.99 8.82
C TRP A 152 56.58 -21.45 10.15
N GLY A 153 55.77 -21.58 11.21
CA GLY A 153 56.22 -21.57 12.60
C GLY A 153 55.10 -21.47 13.66
N GLU A 154 54.67 -22.62 14.17
CA GLU A 154 54.24 -22.91 15.55
C GLU A 154 53.00 -22.25 16.21
N ARG A 155 52.23 -23.10 16.91
CA ARG A 155 51.17 -22.75 17.90
C ARG A 155 51.84 -22.51 19.27
N PRO A 156 51.18 -21.82 20.23
CA PRO A 156 50.42 -22.62 21.20
C PRO A 156 49.12 -21.98 21.74
N ARG A 157 48.40 -22.82 22.49
CA ARG A 157 47.11 -22.61 23.18
C ARG A 157 47.15 -21.50 24.23
N ALA A 158 45.99 -20.85 24.45
CA ALA A 158 45.55 -20.47 25.78
C ALA A 158 44.01 -20.40 25.85
N SER A 159 43.49 -20.94 26.93
CA SER A 159 42.10 -20.93 27.39
C SER A 159 41.63 -19.53 27.78
N ASN A 160 40.34 -19.24 27.66
CA ASN A 160 39.69 -18.49 28.73
C ASN A 160 38.20 -18.81 28.85
N SER A 161 37.84 -19.11 30.09
CA SER A 161 36.50 -19.29 30.65
C SER A 161 35.85 -17.95 31.01
N ASP A 162 34.54 -18.01 31.18
CA ASP A 162 33.69 -17.15 32.02
C ASP A 162 33.42 -15.68 31.67
N ARG A 163 32.12 -15.40 31.41
CA ARG A 163 31.18 -14.54 32.20
C ARG A 163 30.10 -14.03 31.26
N ALA A 164 28.85 -14.48 31.36
CA ALA A 164 27.86 -14.12 32.38
C ALA A 164 27.62 -12.61 32.45
N TRP A 165 26.52 -12.16 31.84
CA TRP A 165 25.89 -10.87 32.14
C TRP A 165 24.40 -11.07 32.32
N ARG A 166 23.95 -10.59 33.49
CA ARG A 166 22.57 -10.40 33.93
C ARG A 166 21.89 -9.30 33.12
#